data_AF-A0A6S7J4K7-F1
#
_entry.id   AF-A0A6S7J4K7-F1
#
_cell.length_a   1.000
_cell.length_b   1.000
_cell.length_c   1.000
_cell.angle_alpha   90.00
_cell.angle_beta   90.00
_cell.angle_gamma   90.00
#
_symmetry.space_group_name_H-M   'P 1'
#
loop_
_entity.id
_entity.type
_entity.pdbx_description
1 polymer ?
#
loop_
_entity_poly.entity_id
_entity_poly.type
_entity_poly.pdbx_seq_one_letter_code
_entity_poly.pdbx_strand_id
1 'polypeptide(L)'
;MVTVFCRTDDKYFFQIESSLRAFLLKISVCDAMLKPNPSDCRFSLLVYTKQSAVLKMEDEDKTKAFPWMNVEKSEIEMKSPSIIPLKSTSSELLKMQLFVEESESKTSRNVAYGTGPL
;
A
#
# COMPACT_ATOMS: atom_id res chain seq x y z
N MET A 1 -16.79 7.74 -9.68
CA MET A 1 -17.13 6.67 -10.64
C MET A 1 -15.88 6.35 -11.42
N VAL A 2 -15.23 5.20 -11.17
CA VAL A 2 -14.06 4.76 -11.93
C VAL A 2 -14.58 3.94 -13.11
N THR A 3 -14.63 4.55 -14.28
CA THR A 3 -15.04 3.88 -15.52
C THR A 3 -13.80 3.27 -16.15
N VAL A 4 -13.73 1.94 -16.19
CA VAL A 4 -12.68 1.20 -16.89
C VAL A 4 -13.25 0.75 -18.23
N PHE A 5 -12.67 1.24 -19.32
CA PHE A 5 -13.00 0.78 -20.67
C PHE A 5 -12.19 -0.47 -20.99
N CYS A 6 -12.83 -1.64 -20.98
CA CYS A 6 -12.23 -2.88 -21.47
C CYS A 6 -12.63 -3.11 -22.93
N ARG A 7 -11.64 -3.18 -23.84
CA ARG A 7 -11.85 -3.73 -25.19
C ARG A 7 -12.19 -5.22 -25.04
N THR A 8 -13.26 -5.67 -25.70
CA THR A 8 -13.96 -6.93 -25.40
C THR A 8 -13.30 -8.23 -25.86
N ASP A 9 -12.16 -8.18 -26.57
CA ASP A 9 -11.64 -9.37 -27.27
C ASP A 9 -10.56 -10.16 -26.54
N ASP A 10 -10.16 -9.77 -25.32
CA ASP A 10 -9.14 -10.50 -24.57
C ASP A 10 -9.63 -10.91 -23.17
N LYS A 11 -10.01 -12.18 -23.08
CA LYS A 11 -10.51 -12.85 -21.87
C LYS A 11 -9.52 -12.74 -20.69
N TYR A 12 -8.22 -12.65 -20.94
CA TYR A 12 -7.22 -12.55 -19.88
C TYR A 12 -7.22 -11.17 -19.22
N PHE A 13 -7.35 -10.10 -20.01
CA PHE A 13 -7.43 -8.74 -19.46
C PHE A 13 -8.68 -8.53 -18.63
N PHE A 14 -9.83 -9.07 -19.06
CA PHE A 14 -11.06 -9.01 -18.28
C PHE A 14 -10.90 -9.70 -16.91
N GLN A 15 -10.25 -10.87 -16.87
CA GLN A 15 -10.01 -11.59 -15.61
C GLN A 15 -9.06 -10.83 -14.68
N ILE A 16 -8.04 -10.18 -15.24
CA ILE A 16 -7.10 -9.35 -14.47
C ILE A 16 -7.84 -8.14 -13.91
N GLU A 17 -8.61 -7.43 -14.73
CA GLU A 17 -9.40 -6.28 -14.31
C GLU A 17 -10.38 -6.63 -13.20
N SER A 18 -11.11 -7.74 -13.36
CA SER A 18 -12.00 -8.27 -12.32
C SER A 18 -11.22 -8.60 -11.03
N SER A 19 -10.04 -9.21 -11.15
CA SER A 19 -9.17 -9.49 -10.00
C SER A 19 -8.74 -8.20 -9.31
N LEU A 20 -8.29 -7.18 -10.07
CA LEU A 20 -7.85 -5.89 -9.55
C LEU A 20 -8.99 -5.15 -8.84
N ARG A 21 -10.22 -5.20 -9.37
CA ARG A 21 -11.40 -4.68 -8.67
C ARG A 21 -11.59 -5.33 -7.30
N ALA A 22 -11.34 -6.63 -7.16
CA ALA A 22 -11.44 -7.30 -5.87
C ALA A 22 -10.38 -6.82 -4.86
N PHE A 23 -9.19 -6.38 -5.30
CA PHE A 23 -8.22 -5.73 -4.42
C PHE A 23 -8.75 -4.38 -3.93
N LEU A 24 -9.30 -3.56 -4.83
CA LEU A 24 -9.88 -2.26 -4.46
C LEU A 24 -11.02 -2.41 -3.45
N LEU A 25 -11.90 -3.40 -3.63
CA LEU A 25 -12.97 -3.71 -2.68
C LEU A 25 -12.43 -4.14 -1.31
N LYS A 26 -11.31 -4.89 -1.27
CA LYS A 26 -10.67 -5.26 -0.01
C LYS A 26 -10.04 -4.06 0.69
N ILE A 27 -9.47 -3.10 -0.06
CA ILE A 27 -8.94 -1.85 0.50
C ILE A 27 -10.08 -0.98 1.06
N SER A 28 -11.22 -0.90 0.37
CA SER A 28 -12.33 -0.03 0.82
C SER A 28 -13.00 -0.47 2.12
N VAL A 29 -12.74 -1.69 2.58
CA VAL A 29 -13.34 -2.26 3.80
C VAL A 29 -12.30 -2.79 4.79
N CYS A 30 -11.01 -2.52 4.58
CA CYS A 30 -9.96 -3.07 5.44
C CYS A 30 -9.89 -2.38 6.81
N ASP A 31 -10.44 -1.17 6.95
CA ASP A 31 -10.56 -0.45 8.21
C ASP A 31 -11.30 -1.25 9.29
N ALA A 32 -12.29 -2.06 8.90
CA ALA A 32 -13.01 -2.95 9.82
C ALA A 32 -12.13 -4.07 10.43
N MET A 33 -10.97 -4.35 9.85
CA MET A 33 -10.03 -5.38 10.32
C MET A 33 -8.72 -4.82 10.89
N LEU A 34 -8.55 -3.50 10.82
CA LEU A 34 -7.34 -2.81 11.26
C LEU A 34 -7.62 -1.94 12.47
N LYS A 35 -6.61 -1.77 13.32
CA LYS A 35 -6.70 -0.80 14.42
C LYS A 35 -6.61 0.62 13.87
N PRO A 36 -7.34 1.59 14.46
CA PRO A 36 -7.22 3.00 14.09
C PRO A 36 -5.76 3.48 14.14
N ASN A 37 -5.37 4.26 13.15
CA ASN A 37 -4.07 4.92 13.14
C ASN A 37 -4.08 6.13 14.11
N PRO A 38 -2.91 6.54 14.65
CA PRO A 38 -2.80 7.76 15.43
C PRO A 38 -3.18 9.00 14.59
N SER A 39 -3.49 10.11 15.26
CA SER A 39 -3.70 11.38 14.57
C SER A 39 -2.41 11.88 13.91
N ASP A 40 -2.55 12.64 12.81
CA ASP A 40 -1.44 13.22 12.03
C ASP A 40 -0.52 12.19 11.33
N CYS A 41 -1.11 11.12 10.78
CA CYS A 41 -0.36 10.19 9.94
C CYS A 41 0.03 10.81 8.59
N ARG A 42 1.24 10.50 8.16
CA ARG A 42 1.74 10.74 6.80
C ARG A 42 2.00 9.41 6.11
N PHE A 43 2.16 9.43 4.80
CA PHE A 43 2.55 8.25 4.03
C PHE A 43 3.76 8.56 3.14
N SER A 44 4.52 7.52 2.85
CA SER A 44 5.60 7.50 1.87
C SER A 44 5.43 6.25 1.00
N LEU A 45 5.99 6.27 -0.20
CA LEU A 45 6.00 5.12 -1.08
C LEU A 45 7.39 4.51 -1.09
N LEU A 46 7.44 3.19 -0.94
CA LEU A 46 8.66 2.41 -1.01
C LEU A 46 8.53 1.40 -2.14
N VAL A 47 9.57 1.31 -2.96
CA VAL A 47 9.61 0.39 -4.09
C VAL A 47 10.80 -0.55 -3.92
N TYR A 48 10.49 -1.83 -3.69
CA TYR A 48 11.50 -2.88 -3.67
C TYR A 48 11.82 -3.28 -5.10
N THR A 49 13.05 -3.02 -5.53
CA THR A 49 13.54 -3.40 -6.85
C THR A 49 14.63 -4.46 -6.72
N LYS A 50 14.88 -5.20 -7.81
CA LYS A 50 16.08 -6.03 -7.90
C LYS A 50 17.29 -5.11 -8.13
N GLN A 51 18.45 -5.51 -7.63
CA GLN A 51 19.70 -4.72 -7.68
C GLN A 51 20.02 -4.11 -9.06
N SER A 52 19.68 -4.80 -10.15
CA SER A 52 19.89 -4.33 -11.53
C SER A 52 19.02 -3.14 -11.96
N ALA A 53 17.91 -2.86 -11.27
CA ALA A 53 17.01 -1.75 -11.58
C ALA A 53 17.38 -0.47 -10.83
N VAL A 54 18.00 -0.57 -9.65
CA VAL A 54 18.52 0.58 -8.88
C VAL A 54 19.56 1.36 -9.70
N LEU A 55 20.50 0.63 -10.32
CA LEU A 55 21.56 1.23 -11.15
C LEU A 55 21.01 2.02 -12.34
N LYS A 56 19.86 1.60 -12.89
CA LYS A 56 19.22 2.30 -14.02
C LYS A 56 18.46 3.55 -13.55
N MET A 57 17.88 3.52 -12.36
CA MET A 57 17.16 4.66 -11.79
C MET A 57 18.12 5.80 -11.41
N GLU A 58 19.29 5.49 -10.85
CA GLU A 58 20.29 6.50 -10.46
C GLU A 58 20.84 7.34 -11.63
N ASP A 59 20.94 6.75 -12.82
CA ASP A 59 21.40 7.45 -14.02
C ASP A 59 20.31 8.35 -14.63
N GLU A 60 19.03 7.98 -14.50
CA GLU A 60 17.90 8.75 -15.06
C GLU A 60 17.37 9.84 -14.12
N ASP A 61 17.55 9.70 -12.80
CA ASP A 61 16.87 10.56 -11.81
C ASP A 61 17.56 11.89 -11.51
N LYS A 62 18.80 12.09 -11.96
CA LYS A 62 19.58 13.33 -11.71
C LYS A 62 18.99 14.60 -12.34
N THR A 63 17.96 14.48 -13.19
CA THR A 63 17.34 15.61 -13.91
C THR A 63 15.81 15.69 -13.75
N LYS A 64 15.19 14.88 -12.88
CA LYS A 64 13.73 14.83 -12.73
C LYS A 64 13.23 15.75 -11.61
N ALA A 65 12.00 16.27 -11.78
CA ALA A 65 11.30 17.06 -10.77
C ALA A 65 10.93 16.28 -9.48
N PHE A 66 11.09 14.96 -9.49
CA PHE A 66 10.80 14.08 -8.37
C PHE A 66 11.92 13.01 -8.26
N PRO A 67 13.01 13.31 -7.52
CA PRO A 67 14.13 12.39 -7.38
C PRO A 67 13.78 11.22 -6.44
N TRP A 68 14.23 10.01 -6.77
CA TRP A 68 14.15 8.86 -5.89
C TRP A 68 15.38 8.80 -4.97
N MET A 69 15.20 8.29 -3.76
CA MET A 69 16.29 8.09 -2.80
C MET A 69 16.35 6.63 -2.38
N ASN A 70 17.58 6.10 -2.34
CA ASN A 70 17.82 4.80 -1.73
C ASN A 70 17.64 4.92 -0.22
N VAL A 71 16.99 3.94 0.38
CA VAL A 71 16.75 3.88 1.83
C VAL A 71 17.24 2.55 2.33
N GLU A 72 18.00 2.58 3.42
CA GLU A 72 18.47 1.38 4.08
C GLU A 72 17.31 0.62 4.71
N LYS A 73 17.32 -0.72 4.61
CA LYS A 73 16.22 -1.55 5.10
C LYS A 73 15.93 -1.32 6.59
N SER A 74 16.96 -1.05 7.39
CA SER A 74 16.84 -0.79 8.82
C SER A 74 16.05 0.48 9.16
N GLU A 75 15.95 1.45 8.26
CA GLU A 75 15.25 2.71 8.50
C GLU A 75 13.73 2.59 8.30
N ILE A 76 13.31 1.59 7.53
CA ILE A 76 11.91 1.40 7.10
C ILE A 76 11.26 0.15 7.71
N GLU A 77 12.06 -0.78 8.23
CA GLU A 77 11.55 -2.06 8.72
C GLU A 77 10.79 -1.85 10.02
N MET A 78 9.51 -2.22 10.00
CA MET A 78 8.67 -2.15 11.18
C MET A 78 9.04 -3.30 12.12
N LYS A 79 9.26 -2.96 13.41
CA LYS A 79 9.58 -3.94 14.44
C LYS A 79 8.35 -4.79 14.76
N SER A 80 8.48 -6.11 14.64
CA SER A 80 7.46 -7.12 14.97
C SER A 80 6.06 -6.82 14.41
N PRO A 81 5.88 -6.75 13.07
CA PRO A 81 4.57 -6.55 12.46
C PRO A 81 3.64 -7.72 12.69
N SER A 82 2.35 -7.43 12.89
CA SER A 82 1.29 -8.38 12.55
C SER A 82 1.04 -8.33 11.03
N ILE A 83 1.10 -9.48 10.37
CA ILE A 83 0.82 -9.58 8.93
C ILE A 83 -0.65 -9.94 8.72
N ILE A 84 -1.39 -9.02 8.09
CA ILE A 84 -2.83 -9.15 7.85
C ILE A 84 -3.06 -9.30 6.33
N PRO A 85 -3.38 -10.51 5.82
CA PRO A 85 -3.61 -10.71 4.39
C PRO A 85 -4.95 -10.11 3.97
N LEU A 86 -4.97 -9.32 2.89
CA LEU A 86 -6.19 -8.72 2.35
C LEU A 86 -6.71 -9.49 1.12
N LYS A 87 -5.83 -9.73 0.14
CA LYS A 87 -6.20 -10.39 -1.11
C LYS A 87 -4.99 -10.98 -1.82
N SER A 88 -5.21 -12.07 -2.53
CA SER A 88 -4.26 -12.62 -3.48
C SER A 88 -4.96 -12.94 -4.81
N THR A 89 -4.19 -12.89 -5.90
CA THR A 89 -4.57 -13.42 -7.21
C THR A 89 -3.36 -14.10 -7.85
N SER A 90 -3.65 -15.14 -8.60
CA SER A 90 -2.66 -15.85 -9.41
C SER A 90 -3.29 -16.18 -10.75
N SER A 91 -2.74 -15.60 -11.79
CA SER A 91 -3.08 -15.84 -13.19
C SER A 91 -1.79 -16.05 -13.99
N GLU A 92 -1.93 -16.38 -15.28
CA GLU A 92 -0.78 -16.53 -16.16
C GLU A 92 0.05 -15.24 -16.29
N LEU A 93 -0.62 -14.09 -16.36
CA LEU A 93 0.02 -12.79 -16.59
C LEU A 93 0.35 -12.01 -15.31
N LEU A 94 -0.38 -12.26 -14.22
CA LEU A 94 -0.22 -11.54 -12.96
C LEU A 94 -0.33 -12.47 -11.76
N LYS A 95 0.69 -12.43 -10.90
CA LYS A 95 0.68 -13.00 -9.56
C LYS A 95 0.90 -11.86 -8.57
N MET A 96 -0.10 -11.62 -7.72
CA MET A 96 -0.09 -10.47 -6.81
C MET A 96 -0.70 -10.83 -5.47
N GLN A 97 -0.05 -10.38 -4.40
CA GLN A 97 -0.53 -10.48 -3.02
C GLN A 97 -0.55 -9.09 -2.41
N LEU A 98 -1.63 -8.79 -1.69
CA LEU A 98 -1.81 -7.58 -0.91
C LEU A 98 -2.03 -7.98 0.54
N PHE A 99 -1.18 -7.46 1.40
CA PHE A 99 -1.24 -7.61 2.84
C PHE A 99 -0.91 -6.27 3.51
N VAL A 100 -1.31 -6.15 4.77
CA VAL A 100 -0.98 -5.02 5.64
C VAL A 100 0.00 -5.52 6.68
N GLU A 101 1.07 -4.76 6.87
CA GLU A 101 1.90 -4.87 8.07
C GLU A 101 1.32 -3.90 9.10
N GLU A 102 0.82 -4.41 10.23
CA GLU A 102 0.26 -3.59 11.30
C GLU A 102 1.18 -3.61 12.54
N SER A 103 1.52 -2.42 13.05
CA SER A 103 2.25 -2.28 14.32
C SER A 103 1.36 -2.65 15.50
N GLU A 104 1.92 -3.39 16.46
CA GLU A 104 1.23 -3.69 17.72
C GLU A 104 0.95 -2.44 18.57
N SER A 105 1.75 -1.37 18.41
CA SER A 105 1.75 -0.17 19.26
C SER A 105 1.09 1.06 18.59
N LYS A 106 -0.13 0.91 18.05
CA LYS A 106 -0.96 2.03 17.59
C LYS A 106 -1.58 2.77 18.79
N THR A 107 -0.91 3.80 19.30
CA THR A 107 -1.47 4.61 20.40
C THR A 107 -2.49 5.61 19.85
N SER A 108 -3.77 5.30 19.97
CA SER A 108 -4.84 6.28 19.79
C SER A 108 -4.78 7.26 20.96
N ARG A 109 -4.47 8.55 20.74
CA ARG A 109 -4.72 9.55 21.79
C ARG A 109 -6.24 9.62 21.99
N ASN A 110 -6.73 9.11 23.11
CA ASN A 110 -8.05 9.47 23.59
C ASN A 110 -8.05 10.99 23.77
N VAL A 111 -8.76 11.71 22.89
CA VAL A 111 -9.09 13.10 23.14
C VAL A 111 -10.07 13.08 24.30
N ALA A 112 -9.55 13.20 25.52
CA ALA A 112 -10.35 13.50 26.68
C ALA A 112 -11.00 14.86 26.39
N TYR A 113 -12.30 14.87 26.09
CA TYR A 113 -13.08 16.09 26.15
C TYR A 113 -13.03 16.55 27.60
N GLY A 114 -12.18 17.54 27.86
CA GLY A 114 -12.09 18.20 29.15
C GLY A 114 -13.43 18.79 29.50
N THR A 115 -14.05 18.27 30.55
CA THR A 115 -15.03 19.00 31.36
C THR A 115 -14.33 20.21 31.96
N GLY A 116 -14.49 21.38 31.32
CA GLY A 116 -14.22 22.67 31.97
C GLY A 116 -15.42 23.05 32.85
N PRO A 117 -15.20 23.67 34.02
CA PRO A 117 -16.29 24.09 34.89
C PRO A 117 -17.08 25.25 34.29
N LEU A 118 -18.39 25.25 34.55
CA LEU A 118 -19.32 26.36 34.31
C LEU A 118 -18.97 27.58 35.17
#